data_AF-A0A914F8Z9-F1
#
_entry.id   AF-A0A914F8Z9-F1
#
_cell.length_a   1.000
_cell.length_b   1.000
_cell.length_c   1.000
_cell.angle_alpha   90.00
_cell.angle_beta   90.00
_cell.angle_gamma   90.00
#
_symmetry.space_group_name_H-M   'P 1'
#
loop_
_entity.id
_entity.type
_entity.pdbx_description
1 polymer ?
#
loop_
_entity_poly.entity_id
_entity_poly.type
_entity_poly.pdbx_seq_one_letter_code
_entity_poly.pdbx_strand_id
1 'polypeptide(L)'
;MGKELLQNCSKVTFVKHVVTIETKLETYRYSNTIRAQFFGHTHWDSFALFYEDMNDPFSKAINVLYTSPSVTTFEDLNPAYRIYTVEGDIEDTKHDVLDFETHFFNLSKAEIGHEPTWELLYHAKNEYNMPDLSPSSWHKISEKLRTNLPLYEKFLKNYARRDDYRCDLKCRHELLCAMRASHHNRTSLCADVKIASDPLSAFIKHREESQQGVVERVKSALWGHVSGWLTETING
;
A
#
# COMPACT_ATOMS: atom_id res chain seq x y z
N MET A 1 -4.18 21.05 -24.49
CA MET A 1 -3.92 19.70 -25.01
C MET A 1 -4.23 18.55 -24.03
N GLY A 2 -4.83 18.78 -22.84
CA GLY A 2 -5.09 17.71 -21.86
C GLY A 2 -6.56 17.33 -21.64
N LYS A 3 -7.52 17.99 -22.31
CA LYS A 3 -8.97 17.74 -22.12
C LYS A 3 -9.57 16.76 -23.14
N GLU A 4 -9.05 16.69 -24.36
CA GLU A 4 -9.56 15.76 -25.39
C GLU A 4 -9.18 14.29 -25.14
N LEU A 5 -8.07 14.01 -24.46
CA LEU A 5 -7.65 12.62 -24.17
C LEU A 5 -8.51 11.93 -23.09
N LEU A 6 -9.18 12.69 -22.22
CA LEU A 6 -10.03 12.13 -21.16
C LEU A 6 -11.43 11.74 -21.66
N GLN A 7 -11.83 12.17 -22.87
CA GLN A 7 -13.17 11.93 -23.41
C GLN A 7 -13.44 10.47 -23.76
N ASN A 8 -12.37 9.68 -23.95
CA ASN A 8 -12.41 8.26 -24.29
C ASN A 8 -11.80 7.38 -23.19
N CYS A 9 -11.86 7.77 -21.91
CA CYS A 9 -11.40 6.94 -20.80
C CYS A 9 -12.59 6.32 -20.07
N SER A 10 -12.47 5.06 -19.67
CA SER A 10 -13.48 4.40 -18.82
C SER A 10 -13.04 4.44 -17.35
N LYS A 11 -13.98 4.79 -16.45
CA LYS A 11 -13.77 4.70 -15.01
C LYS A 11 -14.37 3.41 -14.49
N VAL A 12 -13.55 2.60 -13.80
CA VAL A 12 -13.99 1.32 -13.23
C VAL A 12 -13.76 1.33 -11.72
N THR A 13 -14.81 1.00 -10.97
CA THR A 13 -14.77 0.88 -9.51
C THR A 13 -14.87 -0.60 -9.12
N PHE A 14 -13.87 -1.12 -8.43
CA PHE A 14 -13.88 -2.49 -7.93
C PHE A 14 -14.10 -2.48 -6.42
N VAL A 15 -15.17 -3.14 -5.96
CA VAL A 15 -15.53 -3.19 -4.52
C VAL A 15 -15.22 -4.56 -3.90
N LYS A 16 -15.05 -5.63 -4.70
CA LYS A 16 -14.54 -6.93 -4.24
C LYS A 16 -14.21 -7.86 -5.42
N HIS A 17 -13.08 -8.56 -5.36
CA HIS A 17 -12.88 -9.83 -6.06
C HIS A 17 -12.03 -10.78 -5.20
N VAL A 18 -12.38 -12.06 -5.21
CA VAL A 18 -11.74 -13.17 -4.48
C VAL A 18 -11.11 -14.15 -5.49
N VAL A 19 -10.02 -14.76 -5.05
CA VAL A 19 -8.93 -15.47 -5.74
C VAL A 19 -9.33 -16.75 -6.50
N THR A 20 -8.54 -17.09 -7.54
CA THR A 20 -8.11 -18.48 -7.79
C THR A 20 -6.59 -18.57 -8.03
N ILE A 21 -5.98 -19.57 -7.41
CA ILE A 21 -4.54 -19.83 -7.30
C ILE A 21 -4.11 -20.65 -8.53
N GLU A 22 -3.98 -20.01 -9.69
CA GLU A 22 -3.33 -20.62 -10.88
C GLU A 22 -2.77 -19.58 -11.86
N THR A 23 -2.70 -18.31 -11.46
CA THR A 23 -2.40 -17.17 -12.33
C THR A 23 -0.98 -17.12 -12.93
N LYS A 24 -0.08 -18.04 -12.57
CA LYS A 24 1.38 -17.88 -12.76
C LYS A 24 1.84 -18.09 -14.21
N LEU A 25 1.65 -19.31 -14.71
CA LEU A 25 2.01 -19.69 -16.08
C LEU A 25 1.18 -18.90 -17.08
N GLU A 26 -0.06 -18.60 -16.71
CA GLU A 26 -1.00 -17.82 -17.51
C GLU A 26 -0.55 -16.36 -17.62
N THR A 27 -0.14 -15.71 -16.52
CA THR A 27 0.34 -14.32 -16.57
C THR A 27 1.58 -14.19 -17.45
N TYR A 28 2.53 -15.13 -17.36
CA TYR A 28 3.70 -15.13 -18.23
C TYR A 28 3.32 -15.38 -19.68
N ARG A 29 2.55 -16.44 -19.96
CA ARG A 29 2.16 -16.85 -21.31
C ARG A 29 1.31 -15.81 -22.04
N TYR A 30 0.46 -15.10 -21.29
CA TYR A 30 -0.48 -14.11 -21.80
C TYR A 30 -0.10 -12.68 -21.38
N SER A 31 1.18 -12.40 -21.12
CA SER A 31 1.64 -11.08 -20.67
C SER A 31 1.35 -9.95 -21.66
N ASN A 32 1.21 -10.28 -22.95
CA ASN A 32 0.85 -9.32 -24.00
C ASN A 32 -0.67 -9.09 -24.11
N THR A 33 -1.47 -9.93 -23.45
CA THR A 33 -2.94 -9.88 -23.46
C THR A 33 -3.47 -9.34 -22.14
N ILE A 34 -2.92 -9.78 -21.00
CA ILE A 34 -3.33 -9.33 -19.67
C ILE A 34 -2.70 -7.97 -19.38
N ARG A 35 -3.54 -6.95 -19.19
CA ARG A 35 -3.09 -5.55 -19.05
C ARG A 35 -2.97 -5.07 -17.63
N ALA A 36 -3.81 -5.60 -16.75
CA ALA A 36 -3.75 -5.38 -15.32
C ALA A 36 -4.52 -6.47 -14.57
N GLN A 37 -4.20 -6.63 -13.30
CA GLN A 37 -4.87 -7.54 -12.38
C GLN A 37 -5.39 -6.78 -11.19
N PHE A 38 -6.66 -6.98 -10.81
CA PHE A 38 -7.33 -6.24 -9.72
C PHE A 38 -7.79 -7.20 -8.63
N PHE A 39 -7.25 -7.03 -7.43
CA PHE A 39 -7.46 -7.90 -6.28
C PHE A 39 -7.85 -7.09 -5.05
N GLY A 40 -8.32 -7.80 -4.02
CA GLY A 40 -8.60 -7.24 -2.70
C GLY A 40 -8.15 -8.21 -1.60
N HIS A 41 -9.05 -8.50 -0.66
CA HIS A 41 -8.86 -9.45 0.45
C HIS A 41 -7.87 -9.03 1.54
N THR A 42 -6.72 -8.43 1.21
CA THR A 42 -5.72 -8.05 2.21
C THR A 42 -6.15 -6.84 3.04
N HIS A 43 -7.12 -6.06 2.56
CA HIS A 43 -7.59 -4.77 3.11
C HIS A 43 -6.60 -3.61 2.97
N TRP A 44 -5.33 -3.89 2.71
CA TRP A 44 -4.29 -2.89 2.52
C TRP A 44 -4.24 -2.37 1.09
N ASP A 45 -3.73 -1.15 0.93
CA ASP A 45 -3.50 -0.56 -0.38
C ASP A 45 -2.10 -0.91 -0.87
N SER A 46 -1.99 -1.85 -1.81
CA SER A 46 -0.70 -2.34 -2.26
C SER A 46 -0.72 -2.78 -3.71
N PHE A 47 0.44 -3.21 -4.20
CA PHE A 47 0.59 -3.84 -5.49
C PHE A 47 1.63 -4.95 -5.39
N ALA A 48 1.59 -5.88 -6.33
CA ALA A 48 2.62 -6.90 -6.51
C ALA A 48 3.00 -7.02 -7.98
N LEU A 49 4.26 -7.35 -8.24
CA LEU A 49 4.81 -7.46 -9.59
C LEU A 49 4.94 -8.92 -10.01
N PHE A 50 4.69 -9.17 -11.29
CA PHE A 50 5.05 -10.41 -11.96
C PHE A 50 6.29 -10.17 -12.81
N TYR A 51 7.19 -11.14 -12.77
CA TYR A 51 8.49 -11.10 -13.42
C TYR A 51 8.60 -12.18 -14.50
N GLU A 52 9.40 -11.92 -15.53
CA GLU A 52 9.71 -12.86 -16.62
C GLU A 52 10.34 -14.16 -16.06
N ASP A 53 11.30 -14.03 -15.15
CA ASP A 53 11.75 -15.11 -14.28
C ASP A 53 11.20 -14.89 -12.87
N MET A 54 10.30 -15.78 -12.46
CA MET A 54 9.60 -15.70 -11.17
C MET A 54 10.50 -15.97 -9.95
N ASN A 55 11.77 -16.30 -10.15
CA ASN A 55 12.76 -16.44 -9.09
C ASN A 55 13.85 -15.36 -9.13
N ASP A 56 13.80 -14.46 -10.10
CA ASP A 56 14.76 -13.38 -10.25
C ASP A 56 14.05 -12.01 -10.21
N PRO A 57 14.17 -11.26 -9.10
CA PRO A 57 13.57 -9.94 -8.97
C PRO A 57 14.23 -8.88 -9.87
N PHE A 58 15.35 -9.21 -10.51
CA PHE A 58 16.06 -8.37 -11.48
C PHE A 58 15.67 -8.68 -12.93
N SER A 59 14.90 -9.76 -13.17
CA SER A 59 14.33 -10.00 -14.47
C SER A 59 13.26 -8.95 -14.80
N LYS A 60 12.77 -8.94 -16.04
CA LYS A 60 11.85 -7.90 -16.49
C LYS A 60 10.48 -8.07 -15.81
N ALA A 61 9.98 -6.99 -15.21
CA ALA A 61 8.60 -6.92 -14.76
C ALA A 61 7.65 -6.93 -15.96
N ILE A 62 6.67 -7.83 -15.97
CA ILE A 62 5.76 -8.09 -17.09
C ILE A 62 4.30 -7.79 -16.78
N ASN A 63 3.91 -7.75 -15.51
CA ASN A 63 2.52 -7.46 -15.13
C ASN A 63 2.45 -6.88 -13.71
N VAL A 64 1.34 -6.21 -13.39
CA VAL A 64 1.07 -5.60 -12.08
C VAL A 64 -0.26 -6.12 -11.55
N LEU A 65 -0.22 -6.60 -10.32
CA LEU A 65 -1.38 -6.93 -9.52
C LEU A 65 -1.66 -5.77 -8.56
N TYR A 66 -2.75 -5.06 -8.78
CA TYR A 66 -3.22 -4.04 -7.86
C TYR A 66 -4.08 -4.65 -6.76
N THR A 67 -3.76 -4.33 -5.52
CA THR A 67 -4.58 -4.71 -4.36
C THR A 67 -5.29 -3.47 -3.84
N SER A 68 -6.60 -3.42 -4.05
CA SER A 68 -7.44 -2.32 -3.61
C SER A 68 -7.71 -2.37 -2.10
N PRO A 69 -7.79 -1.20 -1.43
CA PRO A 69 -8.08 -1.14 -0.01
C PRO A 69 -9.51 -1.56 0.29
N SER A 70 -9.78 -1.87 1.56
CA SER A 70 -11.13 -2.22 2.00
C SER A 70 -11.98 -1.02 2.38
N VAL A 71 -13.29 -1.18 2.18
CA VAL A 71 -14.30 -0.33 2.83
C VAL A 71 -14.44 -0.67 4.31
N THR A 72 -14.20 -1.92 4.72
CA THR A 72 -14.21 -2.28 6.15
C THR A 72 -13.06 -1.62 6.89
N THR A 73 -13.30 -1.32 8.17
CA THR A 73 -12.31 -0.77 9.11
C THR A 73 -11.39 -1.82 9.68
N PHE A 74 -11.60 -3.11 9.41
CA PHE A 74 -10.78 -4.19 9.94
C PHE A 74 -9.38 -4.22 9.29
N GLU A 75 -8.26 -4.24 10.00
CA GLU A 75 -8.05 -4.09 11.45
C GLU A 75 -7.49 -2.69 11.75
N ASP A 76 -8.35 -1.75 12.13
CA ASP A 76 -8.00 -0.35 12.40
C ASP A 76 -7.51 0.47 11.19
N LEU A 77 -8.26 0.37 10.10
CA LEU A 77 -8.03 1.10 8.86
C LEU A 77 -9.16 2.09 8.58
N ASN A 78 -8.82 3.22 7.98
CA ASN A 78 -9.85 4.08 7.41
C ASN A 78 -10.50 3.37 6.21
N PRO A 79 -11.85 3.38 6.09
CA PRO A 79 -12.57 2.89 4.92
C PRO A 79 -12.06 3.57 3.66
N ALA A 80 -11.90 2.82 2.58
CA ALA A 80 -11.52 3.36 1.27
C ALA A 80 -12.14 2.60 0.10
N TYR A 81 -12.23 3.31 -1.03
CA TYR A 81 -12.51 2.73 -2.33
C TYR A 81 -11.55 3.29 -3.38
N ARG A 82 -11.46 2.60 -4.52
CA ARG A 82 -10.57 2.96 -5.63
C ARG A 82 -11.33 3.07 -6.94
N ILE A 83 -10.96 4.07 -7.72
CA ILE A 83 -11.43 4.27 -9.09
C ILE A 83 -10.21 4.19 -10.02
N TYR A 84 -10.27 3.26 -10.98
CA TYR A 84 -9.27 3.13 -12.03
C TYR A 84 -9.71 3.91 -13.26
N THR A 85 -8.78 4.65 -13.85
CA THR A 85 -8.93 5.23 -15.18
C THR A 85 -8.23 4.30 -16.16
N VAL A 86 -9.00 3.72 -17.07
CA VAL A 86 -8.51 2.77 -18.08
C VAL A 86 -8.73 3.38 -19.46
N GLU A 87 -7.82 3.09 -20.39
CA GLU A 87 -8.00 3.44 -21.80
C GLU A 87 -9.34 2.89 -22.30
N GLY A 88 -10.18 3.75 -22.87
CA GLY A 88 -11.52 3.38 -23.30
C GLY A 88 -11.52 2.57 -24.58
N ASP A 89 -12.73 2.18 -24.98
CA ASP A 89 -12.95 1.24 -26.07
C ASP A 89 -12.96 1.97 -27.43
N ILE A 90 -11.80 2.04 -28.06
CA ILE A 90 -11.57 2.63 -29.38
C ILE A 90 -10.72 1.67 -30.24
N GLU A 91 -10.67 1.90 -31.55
CA GLU A 91 -9.78 1.13 -32.44
C GLU A 91 -8.32 1.18 -31.94
N ASP A 92 -7.66 0.03 -31.93
CA ASP A 92 -6.31 -0.18 -31.37
C ASP A 92 -6.13 0.10 -29.86
N THR A 93 -7.23 0.18 -29.09
CA THR A 93 -7.15 0.28 -27.64
C THR A 93 -6.40 -0.90 -27.04
N LYS A 94 -5.55 -0.57 -26.08
CA LYS A 94 -4.78 -1.52 -25.31
C LYS A 94 -5.47 -1.86 -24.00
N HIS A 95 -6.46 -1.09 -23.57
CA HIS A 95 -7.09 -1.19 -22.24
C HIS A 95 -6.07 -1.11 -21.09
N ASP A 96 -5.01 -0.32 -21.28
CA ASP A 96 -4.01 -0.12 -20.24
C ASP A 96 -4.60 0.75 -19.11
N VAL A 97 -4.18 0.49 -17.87
CA VAL A 97 -4.54 1.33 -16.73
C VAL A 97 -3.71 2.62 -16.80
N LEU A 98 -4.40 3.74 -16.98
CA LEU A 98 -3.78 5.05 -17.20
C LEU A 98 -3.44 5.74 -15.88
N ASP A 99 -4.33 5.64 -14.88
CA ASP A 99 -4.10 6.12 -13.51
C ASP A 99 -5.13 5.46 -12.57
N PHE A 100 -4.97 5.65 -11.26
CA PHE A 100 -6.04 5.39 -10.30
C PHE A 100 -6.07 6.42 -9.19
N GLU A 101 -7.25 6.62 -8.63
CA GLU A 101 -7.47 7.46 -7.46
C GLU A 101 -8.05 6.64 -6.32
N THR A 102 -7.61 6.96 -5.11
CA THR A 102 -8.10 6.32 -3.89
C THR A 102 -8.80 7.37 -3.05
N HIS A 103 -10.04 7.11 -2.68
CA HIS A 103 -10.80 7.94 -1.76
C HIS A 103 -10.94 7.20 -0.45
N PHE A 104 -10.85 7.92 0.66
CA PHE A 104 -10.95 7.35 2.00
C PHE A 104 -11.85 8.19 2.88
N PHE A 105 -12.43 7.54 3.89
CA PHE A 105 -13.20 8.21 4.93
C PHE A 105 -12.33 8.32 6.18
N ASN A 106 -11.98 9.55 6.56
CA ASN A 106 -11.16 9.80 7.73
C ASN A 106 -12.00 9.68 9.01
N LEU A 107 -11.91 8.52 9.67
CA LEU A 107 -12.67 8.26 10.89
C LEU A 107 -12.35 9.23 12.03
N SER A 108 -11.16 9.82 12.07
CA SER A 108 -10.79 10.81 13.08
C SER A 108 -11.55 12.14 12.93
N LYS A 109 -12.17 12.38 11.76
CA LYS A 109 -13.04 13.54 11.49
C LYS A 109 -14.52 13.17 11.44
N ALA A 110 -14.87 11.92 11.73
CA ALA A 110 -16.25 11.46 11.66
C ALA A 110 -17.09 12.02 12.81
N GLU A 111 -18.30 12.45 12.50
CA GLU A 111 -19.27 12.92 13.49
C GLU A 111 -20.50 12.01 13.51
N ILE A 112 -20.95 11.65 14.71
CA ILE A 112 -22.14 10.81 14.88
C ILE A 112 -23.37 11.56 14.34
N GLY A 113 -24.18 10.87 13.54
CA GLY A 113 -25.40 11.43 12.95
C GLY A 113 -25.18 12.24 11.66
N HIS A 114 -23.95 12.31 11.15
CA HIS A 114 -23.63 12.94 9.87
C HIS A 114 -23.28 11.90 8.81
N GLU A 115 -23.58 12.23 7.55
CA GLU A 115 -23.18 11.42 6.40
C GLU A 115 -21.65 11.40 6.25
N PRO A 116 -21.05 10.26 5.85
CA PRO A 116 -19.61 10.14 5.71
C PRO A 116 -19.11 11.03 4.56
N THR A 117 -18.12 11.88 4.85
CA THR A 117 -17.44 12.69 3.83
C THR A 117 -16.21 11.95 3.34
N TRP A 118 -16.24 11.52 2.08
CA TRP A 118 -15.12 10.85 1.42
C TRP A 118 -14.13 11.88 0.87
N GLU A 119 -12.87 11.76 1.26
CA GLU A 119 -11.78 12.63 0.85
C GLU A 119 -10.90 11.89 -0.17
N LEU A 120 -10.42 12.61 -1.18
CA LEU A 120 -9.38 12.09 -2.08
C LEU A 120 -8.09 11.89 -1.28
N LEU A 121 -7.59 10.65 -1.22
CA LEU A 121 -6.30 10.34 -0.61
C LEU A 121 -5.16 10.66 -1.56
N TYR A 122 -5.19 10.09 -2.78
CA TYR A 122 -4.15 10.33 -3.79
C TYR A 122 -4.55 9.86 -5.19
N HIS A 123 -3.83 10.39 -6.20
CA HIS A 123 -3.73 9.85 -7.55
C HIS A 123 -2.37 9.17 -7.72
N ALA A 124 -2.32 7.93 -8.20
CA ALA A 124 -1.10 7.12 -8.20
C ALA A 124 0.07 7.76 -8.94
N LYS A 125 -0.16 8.30 -10.14
CA LYS A 125 0.89 8.94 -10.94
C LYS A 125 1.47 10.17 -10.25
N ASN A 126 0.61 11.05 -9.74
CA ASN A 126 1.03 12.28 -9.09
C ASN A 126 1.75 11.99 -7.76
N GLU A 127 1.22 11.05 -6.99
CA GLU A 127 1.70 10.72 -5.65
C GLU A 127 3.14 10.19 -5.67
N TYR A 128 3.42 9.30 -6.63
CA TYR A 128 4.70 8.62 -6.78
C TYR A 128 5.56 9.19 -7.92
N ASN A 129 5.13 10.30 -8.53
CA ASN A 129 5.79 10.97 -9.65
C ASN A 129 6.16 9.99 -10.79
N MET A 130 5.17 9.19 -11.21
CA MET A 130 5.34 8.19 -12.25
C MET A 130 4.84 8.69 -13.62
N PRO A 131 5.59 8.42 -14.71
CA PRO A 131 5.17 8.80 -16.05
C PRO A 131 3.95 7.99 -16.53
N ASP A 132 3.86 6.74 -16.08
CA ASP A 132 2.81 5.76 -16.41
C ASP A 132 2.69 4.74 -15.28
N LEU A 133 1.70 3.84 -15.38
CA LEU A 133 1.51 2.74 -14.44
C LEU A 133 2.01 1.39 -15.02
N SER A 134 3.04 1.43 -15.88
CA SER A 134 3.63 0.21 -16.44
C SER A 134 4.31 -0.65 -15.37
N PRO A 135 4.47 -1.97 -15.59
CA PRO A 135 5.22 -2.85 -14.68
C PRO A 135 6.63 -2.33 -14.38
N SER A 136 7.30 -1.76 -15.38
CA SER A 136 8.63 -1.15 -15.24
C SER A 136 8.63 0.08 -14.32
N SER A 137 7.59 0.92 -14.38
CA SER A 137 7.45 2.07 -13.48
C SER A 137 7.21 1.64 -12.05
N TRP A 138 6.33 0.66 -11.83
CA TRP A 138 6.10 0.09 -10.50
C TRP A 138 7.32 -0.64 -9.94
N HIS A 139 8.09 -1.34 -10.77
CA HIS A 139 9.37 -1.93 -10.36
C HIS A 139 10.34 -0.85 -9.83
N LYS A 140 10.49 0.27 -10.54
CA LYS A 140 11.31 1.40 -10.07
C LYS A 140 10.83 1.96 -8.75
N ILE A 141 9.51 2.04 -8.52
CA ILE A 141 8.97 2.43 -7.21
C ILE A 141 9.36 1.42 -6.14
N SER A 142 9.19 0.11 -6.40
CA SER A 142 9.57 -0.94 -5.44
C SER A 142 11.05 -0.87 -5.05
N GLU A 143 11.95 -0.57 -5.99
CA GLU A 143 13.37 -0.35 -5.68
C GLU A 143 13.61 0.91 -4.86
N LYS A 144 12.96 2.03 -5.23
CA LYS A 144 13.12 3.30 -4.51
C LYS A 144 12.60 3.24 -3.08
N LEU A 145 11.53 2.47 -2.81
CA LEU A 145 11.00 2.27 -1.45
C LEU A 145 12.01 1.61 -0.50
N ARG A 146 13.03 0.92 -1.04
CA ARG A 146 14.11 0.35 -0.23
C ARG A 146 15.04 1.41 0.33
N THR A 147 15.27 2.52 -0.35
CA THR A 147 16.35 3.46 0.03
C THR A 147 15.87 4.89 0.26
N ASN A 148 14.66 5.25 -0.18
CA ASN A 148 14.12 6.60 -0.08
C ASN A 148 13.08 6.72 1.06
N LEU A 149 13.48 7.33 2.19
CA LEU A 149 12.61 7.44 3.37
C LEU A 149 11.32 8.22 3.09
N PRO A 150 11.35 9.44 2.50
CA PRO A 150 10.13 10.18 2.26
C PRO A 150 9.13 9.43 1.36
N LEU A 151 9.62 8.73 0.33
CA LEU A 151 8.77 7.92 -0.53
C LEU A 151 8.20 6.72 0.22
N TYR A 152 9.00 6.05 1.06
CA TYR A 152 8.54 4.93 1.88
C TYR A 152 7.47 5.36 2.88
N GLU A 153 7.67 6.45 3.62
CA GLU A 153 6.67 6.97 4.57
C GLU A 153 5.38 7.38 3.88
N LYS A 154 5.49 8.03 2.72
CA LYS A 154 4.35 8.36 1.87
C LYS A 154 3.60 7.11 1.42
N PHE A 155 4.32 6.09 0.94
CA PHE A 155 3.71 4.81 0.56
C PHE A 155 3.01 4.17 1.75
N LEU A 156 3.65 4.18 2.93
CA LEU A 156 3.12 3.57 4.14
C LEU A 156 1.84 4.25 4.64
N LYS A 157 1.79 5.58 4.55
CA LYS A 157 0.56 6.35 4.79
C LYS A 157 -0.57 5.89 3.89
N ASN A 158 -0.31 5.70 2.59
CA ASN A 158 -1.33 5.26 1.65
C ASN A 158 -1.72 3.80 1.87
N TYR A 159 -0.75 2.92 2.13
CA TYR A 159 -0.92 1.51 2.45
C TYR A 159 -1.95 1.28 3.56
N ALA A 160 -1.85 2.07 4.64
CA ALA A 160 -2.71 2.00 5.82
C ALA A 160 -3.82 3.08 5.88
N ARG A 161 -3.79 4.06 4.97
CA ARG A 161 -4.69 5.23 4.90
C ARG A 161 -4.72 6.05 6.19
N ARG A 162 -3.57 6.16 6.86
CA ARG A 162 -3.42 6.87 8.15
C ARG A 162 -1.98 7.34 8.36
N ASP A 163 -1.82 8.46 9.06
CA ASP A 163 -0.52 9.11 9.27
C ASP A 163 0.32 8.46 10.38
N ASP A 164 -0.33 7.73 11.29
CA ASP A 164 0.26 7.16 12.50
C ASP A 164 0.53 5.64 12.39
N TYR A 165 0.36 5.05 11.21
CA TYR A 165 0.64 3.62 11.00
C TYR A 165 2.11 3.31 11.25
N ARG A 166 2.35 2.22 11.98
CA ARG A 166 3.69 1.78 12.37
C ARG A 166 4.03 0.50 11.64
N CYS A 167 5.20 0.49 11.02
CA CYS A 167 5.71 -0.66 10.33
C CYS A 167 7.16 -0.84 10.75
N ASP A 168 7.37 -1.84 11.59
CA ASP A 168 8.69 -2.18 12.09
C ASP A 168 9.59 -2.76 10.98
N LEU A 169 10.83 -3.08 11.30
CA LEU A 169 11.73 -3.71 10.33
C LEU A 169 11.20 -5.02 9.72
N LYS A 170 10.44 -5.81 10.49
CA LYS A 170 9.86 -7.06 10.02
C LYS A 170 8.72 -6.78 9.04
N CYS A 171 7.79 -5.92 9.41
CA CYS A 171 6.71 -5.43 8.57
C CYS A 171 7.26 -4.84 7.27
N ARG A 172 8.31 -4.02 7.35
CA ARG A 172 8.94 -3.43 6.17
C ARG A 172 9.52 -4.47 5.24
N HIS A 173 10.22 -5.47 5.78
CA HIS A 173 10.74 -6.58 4.99
C HIS A 173 9.60 -7.32 4.28
N GLU A 174 8.57 -7.71 5.01
CA GLU A 174 7.42 -8.42 4.47
C GLU A 174 6.68 -7.62 3.40
N LEU A 175 6.53 -6.30 3.60
CA LEU A 175 5.91 -5.39 2.65
C LEU A 175 6.71 -5.30 1.34
N LEU A 176 8.01 -5.01 1.41
CA LEU A 176 8.89 -4.92 0.23
C LEU A 176 8.95 -6.26 -0.50
N CYS A 177 8.93 -7.35 0.24
CA CYS A 177 8.88 -8.70 -0.30
C CYS A 177 7.58 -8.99 -1.05
N ALA A 178 6.44 -8.67 -0.44
CA ALA A 178 5.14 -8.91 -1.04
C ALA A 178 4.97 -8.14 -2.35
N MET A 179 5.56 -6.94 -2.47
CA MET A 179 5.55 -6.16 -3.72
C MET A 179 6.25 -6.83 -4.88
N ARG A 180 7.28 -7.64 -4.61
CA ARG A 180 8.00 -8.39 -5.64
C ARG A 180 7.46 -9.80 -5.82
N ALA A 181 6.81 -10.34 -4.80
CA ALA A 181 6.35 -11.72 -4.76
C ALA A 181 4.84 -11.83 -5.03
N SER A 182 4.45 -11.73 -6.30
CA SER A 182 3.12 -12.20 -6.75
C SER A 182 3.00 -13.73 -6.77
N HIS A 183 4.01 -14.43 -6.26
CA HIS A 183 4.18 -15.88 -6.24
C HIS A 183 4.57 -16.37 -4.84
N HIS A 184 4.22 -17.61 -4.47
CA HIS A 184 4.50 -18.17 -3.15
C HIS A 184 5.99 -18.37 -2.82
N ASN A 185 6.89 -18.28 -3.80
CA ASN A 185 8.33 -18.38 -3.60
C ASN A 185 8.89 -17.05 -3.10
N ARG A 186 8.57 -16.73 -1.85
CA ARG A 186 9.04 -15.54 -1.16
C ARG A 186 10.56 -15.56 -0.91
N THR A 187 11.19 -16.73 -0.95
CA THR A 187 12.60 -16.89 -0.58
C THR A 187 13.54 -16.38 -1.67
N SER A 188 13.25 -16.64 -2.95
CA SER A 188 14.12 -16.23 -4.07
C SER A 188 14.02 -14.74 -4.38
N LEU A 189 12.80 -14.17 -4.39
CA LEU A 189 12.53 -12.78 -4.78
C LEU A 189 12.88 -11.72 -3.71
N CYS A 190 13.26 -12.17 -2.52
CA CYS A 190 13.63 -11.32 -1.38
C CYS A 190 15.05 -11.49 -0.88
N ALA A 191 15.83 -12.42 -1.45
CA ALA A 191 17.15 -12.76 -0.93
C ALA A 191 18.12 -11.56 -0.91
N ASP A 192 17.91 -10.57 -1.79
CA ASP A 192 18.67 -9.33 -1.87
C ASP A 192 18.15 -8.23 -0.92
N VAL A 193 16.94 -8.37 -0.35
CA VAL A 193 16.35 -7.41 0.59
C VAL A 193 16.94 -7.62 1.98
N LYS A 194 18.21 -7.26 2.14
CA LYS A 194 18.93 -7.33 3.42
C LYS A 194 18.66 -6.09 4.26
N ILE A 195 17.63 -6.16 5.11
CA ILE A 195 17.23 -5.06 5.99
C ILE A 195 18.38 -4.57 6.87
N ALA A 196 19.20 -5.48 7.40
CA ALA A 196 20.30 -5.09 8.31
C ALA A 196 21.34 -4.16 7.67
N SER A 197 21.47 -4.15 6.34
CA SER A 197 22.44 -3.34 5.59
C SER A 197 21.83 -2.14 4.85
N ASP A 198 20.52 -1.93 4.94
CA ASP A 198 19.81 -0.85 4.26
C ASP A 198 19.94 0.48 5.06
N PRO A 199 20.29 1.61 4.39
CA PRO A 199 20.35 2.95 4.99
C PRO A 199 19.14 3.34 5.85
N LEU A 200 17.94 2.86 5.51
CA LEU A 200 16.70 3.23 6.19
C LEU A 200 16.48 2.46 7.50
N SER A 201 17.17 1.36 7.71
CA SER A 201 16.92 0.48 8.87
C SER A 201 17.33 1.11 10.19
N ALA A 202 18.38 1.93 10.20
CA ALA A 202 18.78 2.68 11.39
C ALA A 202 17.72 3.71 11.81
N PHE A 203 17.13 4.42 10.83
CA PHE A 203 16.07 5.40 11.08
C PHE A 203 14.80 4.74 11.64
N ILE A 204 14.41 3.60 11.08
CA ILE A 204 13.20 2.88 11.51
C ILE A 204 13.39 2.32 12.92
N LYS A 205 14.54 1.69 13.23
CA LYS A 205 14.86 1.24 14.60
C LYS A 205 14.82 2.39 15.60
N HIS A 206 15.45 3.52 15.29
CA HIS A 206 15.44 4.68 16.18
C HIS A 206 14.01 5.23 16.40
N ARG A 207 13.17 5.22 15.36
CA ARG A 207 11.75 5.59 15.48
C ARG A 207 10.98 4.61 16.37
N GLU A 208 11.20 3.30 16.24
CA GLU A 208 10.62 2.29 17.12
C GLU A 208 11.04 2.52 18.59
N GLU A 209 12.34 2.66 18.84
CA GLU A 209 12.90 2.87 20.19
C GLU A 209 12.40 4.15 20.84
N SER A 210 12.42 5.28 20.10
CA SER A 210 11.94 6.56 20.60
C SER A 210 10.45 6.51 20.98
N GLN A 211 9.63 5.80 20.21
CA GLN A 211 8.22 5.62 20.50
C GLN A 211 7.96 4.66 21.66
N GLN A 212 8.71 3.57 21.77
CA GLN A 212 8.67 2.68 22.94
C GLN A 212 8.95 3.48 24.22
N GLY A 213 9.96 4.37 24.17
CA GLY A 213 10.29 5.26 25.28
C GLY A 213 9.18 6.28 25.63
N VAL A 214 8.39 6.74 24.65
CA VAL A 214 7.20 7.57 24.92
C VAL A 214 6.10 6.73 25.61
N VAL A 215 5.81 5.53 25.09
CA VAL A 215 4.78 4.65 25.66
C VAL A 215 5.10 4.28 27.11
N GLU A 216 6.33 3.90 27.42
CA GLU A 216 6.73 3.55 28.79
C GLU A 216 6.66 4.76 29.75
N ARG A 217 6.99 5.96 29.27
CA ARG A 217 6.80 7.19 30.06
C ARG A 217 5.33 7.48 30.37
N VAL A 218 4.45 7.30 29.38
CA VAL A 218 3.00 7.49 29.57
C VAL A 218 2.43 6.44 30.53
N LYS A 219 2.80 5.17 30.39
CA LYS A 219 2.39 4.10 31.32
C LYS A 219 2.85 4.39 32.75
N SER A 220 4.09 4.83 32.93
CA SER A 220 4.64 5.20 34.24
C SER A 220 3.89 6.37 34.87
N ALA A 221 3.59 7.42 34.09
CA ALA A 221 2.81 8.57 34.56
C ALA A 221 1.38 8.18 34.96
N LEU A 222 0.71 7.33 34.16
CA LEU A 222 -0.62 6.81 34.47
C LEU A 222 -0.62 5.97 35.74
N TRP A 223 0.37 5.08 35.90
CA TRP A 223 0.54 4.30 37.11
C TRP A 223 0.76 5.19 38.35
N GLY A 224 1.58 6.23 38.22
CA GLY A 224 1.78 7.25 39.27
C GLY A 224 0.45 7.90 39.68
N HIS A 225 -0.36 8.34 38.72
CA HIS A 225 -1.67 8.94 38.98
C HIS A 225 -2.65 7.96 39.64
N VAL A 226 -2.75 6.72 39.15
CA VAL A 226 -3.63 5.70 39.72
C VAL A 226 -3.21 5.34 41.14
N SER A 227 -1.90 5.18 41.38
CA SER A 227 -1.37 4.87 42.71
C SER A 227 -1.62 6.00 43.72
N GLY A 228 -1.45 7.26 43.30
CA GLY A 228 -1.78 8.44 44.11
C GLY A 228 -3.26 8.50 44.50
N TRP A 229 -4.16 8.29 43.52
CA TRP A 229 -5.60 8.22 43.76
C TRP A 229 -5.98 7.16 44.78
N LEU A 230 -5.41 5.95 44.68
CA LEU A 230 -5.66 4.85 45.60
C LEU A 230 -5.19 5.17 47.02
N THR A 231 -4.03 5.82 47.18
CA THR A 231 -3.55 6.23 48.51
C THR A 231 -4.38 7.34 49.15
N GLU A 232 -4.97 8.25 48.36
CA GLU A 232 -5.86 9.30 48.87
C GLU A 232 -7.24 8.73 49.27
N THR A 233 -7.77 7.75 48.52
CA THR A 233 -9.07 7.12 48.84
C THR A 233 -9.03 6.14 50.02
N ILE A 234 -7.87 5.56 50.33
CA ILE A 234 -7.74 4.61 51.46
C ILE A 234 -7.48 5.35 52.80
N ASN A 235 -6.95 6.56 52.76
CA ASN A 235 -6.59 7.34 53.96
C ASN A 235 -7.57 8.48 54.31
N GLY A 236 -8.71 8.59 53.60
CA GLY A 236 -9.80 9.53 53.88
C GLY A 236 -11.06 8.80 54.35
#